data_AF-A0A8H7NAB8-F1
#
_entry.id   AF-A0A8H7NAB8-F1
#
_cell.length_a   1.000
_cell.length_b   1.000
_cell.length_c   1.000
_cell.angle_alpha   90.00
_cell.angle_beta   90.00
_cell.angle_gamma   90.00
#
_symmetry.space_group_name_H-M   'P 1'
#
loop_
_entity.id
_entity.type
_entity.pdbx_description
1 polymer ?
#
loop_
_entity_poly.entity_id
_entity_poly.type
_entity_poly.pdbx_seq_one_letter_code
_entity_poly.pdbx_strand_id
1 'polypeptide(L)'
;MSSHSEKLANELASHQELLAWIENQPKESQIENANISFARLLLEAGQPKSVSGNACVRLCGFVEHFSKSKSDQLQSWAFSEDVAQQLFTFYMEWNESDHHRSMKLVLDLLTRLQKRNPDVSAAENIEKSLLNYLISIIVGLKSKPVAKSAIKTLEYFVSKSIYSLNDIRLSYVRILPEKEPLDEIEVWHSFFGELFSWMKNHFVCPTAGRLAVCLYRRLRNAKNQPQSTIGPGIWHQWLLEYIEEDPSLLESVKNYIFLPLFNAERTEALEFLRMMASSDIIASNRDIDVNLPALLQLAALETGKRVGLVEEPSLNTDGQENDGKSSILMNQDILNSVLAHPSHEVRSLAFSLLITSPSTTRPYSLAALNLLRQHLGTYFADPDAKFRVDVMARARDMFKRVRGAICVLKRSIPRVRAKALKRKAAERATAEGVSPLADAQPILYRSNLIDLPEGQLVHCLEYHAEFLRWYIGFLCSELTPTASYQRHVGSLKAISSILRLESDPKKDWGTDSDQEIFI
;
A
#
# COMPACT_ATOMS: atom_id res chain seq x y z
N MET A 1 -35.71 -38.57 27.64
CA MET A 1 -34.47 -38.02 27.06
C MET A 1 -34.66 -36.72 26.27
N SER A 2 -35.87 -36.26 25.91
CA SER A 2 -36.04 -34.93 25.28
C SER A 2 -36.40 -33.77 26.22
N SER A 3 -36.72 -34.01 27.50
CA SER A 3 -37.13 -32.92 28.42
C SER A 3 -36.00 -32.32 29.27
N HIS A 4 -34.79 -32.89 29.26
CA HIS A 4 -33.63 -32.35 29.99
C HIS A 4 -32.83 -31.34 29.17
N SER A 5 -32.79 -31.48 27.84
CA SER A 5 -32.13 -30.50 26.96
C SER A 5 -32.94 -29.20 26.81
N GLU A 6 -34.28 -29.28 26.83
CA GLU A 6 -35.16 -28.09 26.84
C GLU A 6 -35.11 -27.32 28.17
N LYS A 7 -34.88 -28.00 29.30
CA LYS A 7 -34.68 -27.32 30.60
C LYS A 7 -33.38 -26.54 30.69
N LEU A 8 -32.33 -26.98 29.99
CA LEU A 8 -31.08 -26.22 29.88
C LEU A 8 -31.27 -24.86 29.18
N ALA A 9 -32.33 -24.71 28.38
CA ALA A 9 -32.53 -23.56 27.51
C ALA A 9 -33.08 -22.30 28.21
N ASN A 10 -33.76 -22.45 29.34
CA ASN A 10 -34.46 -21.35 30.01
C ASN A 10 -33.90 -20.97 31.40
N GLU A 11 -33.03 -21.78 32.02
CA GLU A 11 -32.65 -21.58 33.45
C GLU A 11 -31.21 -21.09 33.70
N LEU A 12 -30.30 -21.08 32.73
CA LEU A 12 -28.94 -20.53 32.92
C LEU A 12 -28.84 -19.11 32.34
N ALA A 13 -29.13 -18.12 33.19
CA ALA A 13 -29.24 -16.71 32.81
C ALA A 13 -27.87 -16.03 32.53
N SER A 14 -26.76 -16.65 32.95
CA SER A 14 -25.40 -16.11 32.77
C SER A 14 -24.44 -17.10 32.07
N HIS A 15 -23.61 -16.59 31.16
CA HIS A 15 -22.53 -17.35 30.50
C HIS A 15 -21.58 -18.01 31.51
N GLN A 16 -21.38 -17.42 32.69
CA GLN A 16 -20.54 -18.00 33.74
C GLN A 16 -21.21 -19.19 34.45
N GLU A 17 -22.53 -19.16 34.60
CA GLU A 17 -23.31 -20.25 35.21
C GLU A 17 -23.28 -21.50 34.31
N LEU A 18 -23.35 -21.32 32.99
CA LEU A 18 -23.19 -22.40 32.02
C LEU A 18 -21.83 -23.09 32.14
N LEU A 19 -20.75 -22.32 32.25
CA LEU A 19 -19.39 -22.86 32.36
C LEU A 19 -19.23 -23.67 33.66
N ALA A 20 -19.65 -23.08 34.79
CA ALA A 20 -19.58 -23.75 36.09
C ALA A 20 -20.47 -25.00 36.14
N TRP A 21 -21.64 -24.99 35.49
CA TRP A 21 -22.53 -26.15 35.43
C TRP A 21 -21.89 -27.33 34.72
N ILE A 22 -21.23 -27.11 33.57
CA ILE A 22 -20.55 -28.16 32.79
C ILE A 22 -19.37 -28.75 33.58
N GLU A 23 -18.55 -27.93 34.24
CA GLU A 23 -17.43 -28.43 35.05
C GLU A 23 -17.88 -29.30 36.23
N ASN A 24 -19.07 -29.04 36.77
CA ASN A 24 -19.66 -29.79 37.89
C ASN A 24 -20.40 -31.07 37.45
N GLN A 25 -20.56 -31.34 36.15
CA GLN A 25 -21.17 -32.57 35.67
C GLN A 25 -20.25 -33.79 35.83
N PRO A 26 -20.80 -35.02 35.88
CA PRO A 26 -20.01 -36.25 35.84
C PRO A 26 -19.10 -36.28 34.60
N LYS A 27 -17.84 -36.73 34.78
CA LYS A 27 -16.82 -36.78 33.71
C LYS A 27 -17.37 -37.35 32.39
N GLU A 28 -18.06 -38.48 32.47
CA GLU A 28 -18.67 -39.17 31.31
C GLU A 28 -19.62 -38.29 30.48
N SER A 29 -20.28 -37.31 31.09
CA SER A 29 -21.24 -36.41 30.41
C SER A 29 -20.65 -35.04 30.07
N GLN A 30 -19.41 -34.73 30.50
CA GLN A 30 -18.80 -33.41 30.31
C GLN A 30 -18.59 -33.08 28.82
N ILE A 31 -18.07 -34.03 28.04
CA ILE A 31 -17.79 -33.84 26.61
C ILE A 31 -19.07 -33.66 25.80
N GLU A 32 -20.10 -34.48 26.07
CA GLU A 32 -21.39 -34.41 25.39
C GLU A 32 -22.06 -33.06 25.63
N ASN A 33 -22.10 -32.60 26.90
CA ASN A 33 -22.65 -31.30 27.27
C ASN A 33 -21.85 -30.13 26.68
N ALA A 34 -20.52 -30.25 26.59
CA ALA A 34 -19.66 -29.26 25.94
C ALA A 34 -19.96 -29.17 24.44
N ASN A 35 -20.10 -30.29 23.74
CA ASN A 35 -20.44 -30.33 22.31
C ASN A 35 -21.81 -29.71 22.01
N ILE A 36 -22.84 -30.04 22.80
CA ILE A 36 -24.19 -29.47 22.62
C ILE A 36 -24.15 -27.95 22.81
N SER A 37 -23.48 -27.49 23.87
CA SER A 37 -23.37 -26.06 24.16
C SER A 37 -22.53 -25.31 23.12
N PHE A 38 -21.46 -25.93 22.63
CA PHE A 38 -20.61 -25.38 21.58
C PHE A 38 -21.37 -25.23 20.26
N ALA A 39 -22.07 -26.28 19.81
CA ALA A 39 -22.89 -26.24 18.59
C ALA A 39 -23.97 -25.15 18.65
N ARG A 40 -24.62 -24.98 19.81
CA ARG A 40 -25.58 -23.89 20.03
C ARG A 40 -24.92 -22.52 19.93
N LEU A 41 -23.80 -22.30 20.62
CA LEU A 41 -23.07 -21.03 20.58
C LEU A 41 -22.55 -20.72 19.16
N LEU A 42 -22.16 -21.74 18.40
CA LEU A 42 -21.75 -21.63 17.00
C LEU A 42 -22.91 -21.15 16.12
N LEU A 43 -24.10 -21.72 16.30
CA LEU A 43 -25.32 -21.31 15.59
C LEU A 43 -25.78 -19.90 15.98
N GLU A 44 -25.71 -19.54 17.26
CA GLU A 44 -26.00 -18.17 17.74
C GLU A 44 -25.00 -17.14 17.19
N ALA A 45 -23.72 -17.51 17.10
CA ALA A 45 -22.67 -16.67 16.53
C ALA A 45 -22.78 -16.56 15.00
N GLY A 46 -23.30 -17.58 14.33
CA GLY A 46 -23.62 -17.60 12.90
C GLY A 46 -24.96 -16.94 12.57
N GLN A 47 -25.28 -15.82 13.21
CA GLN A 47 -26.41 -14.97 12.87
C GLN A 47 -25.91 -13.56 12.53
N PRO A 48 -26.61 -12.80 11.67
CA PRO A 48 -26.26 -11.41 11.38
C PRO A 48 -26.09 -10.60 12.68
N LYS A 49 -25.16 -9.64 12.68
CA LYS A 49 -24.80 -8.84 13.87
C LYS A 49 -25.98 -8.21 14.62
N SER A 50 -27.06 -7.86 13.91
CA SER A 50 -28.29 -7.32 14.50
C SER A 50 -28.96 -8.28 15.48
N VAL A 51 -28.72 -9.60 15.34
CA VAL A 51 -29.31 -10.68 16.12
C VAL A 51 -28.26 -11.36 17.02
N SER A 52 -27.02 -11.52 16.55
CA SER A 52 -25.99 -12.28 17.29
C SER A 52 -25.40 -11.54 18.49
N GLY A 53 -25.46 -10.20 18.55
CA GLY A 53 -24.97 -9.43 19.69
C GLY A 53 -23.52 -9.79 20.09
N ASN A 54 -23.35 -10.34 21.31
CA ASN A 54 -22.05 -10.79 21.84
C ASN A 54 -21.82 -12.31 21.70
N ALA A 55 -22.60 -13.04 20.89
CA ALA A 55 -22.52 -14.50 20.76
C ALA A 55 -21.15 -15.00 20.32
N CYS A 56 -20.48 -14.34 19.36
CA CYS A 56 -19.12 -14.71 18.95
C CYS A 56 -18.10 -14.54 20.10
N VAL A 57 -18.26 -13.50 20.95
CA VAL A 57 -17.41 -13.32 22.14
C VAL A 57 -17.65 -14.44 23.16
N ARG A 58 -18.92 -14.81 23.38
CA ARG A 58 -19.29 -15.94 24.25
C ARG A 58 -18.74 -17.27 23.73
N LEU A 59 -18.82 -17.52 22.42
CA LEU A 59 -18.23 -18.69 21.78
C LEU A 59 -16.72 -18.78 22.03
N CYS A 60 -15.98 -17.70 21.77
CA CYS A 60 -14.54 -17.69 22.02
C CYS A 60 -14.21 -17.83 23.51
N GLY A 61 -14.96 -17.16 24.38
CA GLY A 61 -14.81 -17.25 25.84
C GLY A 61 -15.08 -18.66 26.37
N PHE A 62 -16.06 -19.37 25.79
CA PHE A 62 -16.42 -20.74 26.15
C PHE A 62 -15.25 -21.71 25.94
N VAL A 63 -14.69 -21.72 24.73
CA VAL A 63 -13.55 -22.60 24.39
C VAL A 63 -12.30 -22.17 25.16
N GLU A 64 -12.06 -20.87 25.32
CA GLU A 64 -10.90 -20.39 26.09
C GLU A 64 -10.99 -20.77 27.57
N HIS A 65 -12.18 -20.79 28.16
CA HIS A 65 -12.38 -21.23 29.54
C HIS A 65 -12.00 -22.70 29.70
N PHE A 66 -12.53 -23.59 28.85
CA PHE A 66 -12.23 -25.02 28.96
C PHE A 66 -10.79 -25.39 28.63
N SER A 67 -10.09 -24.60 27.80
CA SER A 67 -8.64 -24.77 27.61
C SER A 67 -7.82 -24.60 28.92
N LYS A 68 -8.38 -23.91 29.92
CA LYS A 68 -7.80 -23.65 31.23
C LYS A 68 -8.52 -24.40 32.36
N SER A 69 -9.46 -25.29 32.02
CA SER A 69 -10.22 -26.04 33.02
C SER A 69 -9.32 -27.01 33.78
N LYS A 70 -9.73 -27.37 34.99
CA LYS A 70 -9.07 -28.39 35.81
C LYS A 70 -9.45 -29.82 35.38
N SER A 71 -10.46 -29.98 34.53
CA SER A 71 -10.85 -31.29 34.01
C SER A 71 -10.04 -31.63 32.76
N ASP A 72 -9.26 -32.71 32.81
CA ASP A 72 -8.44 -33.18 31.69
C ASP A 72 -9.29 -33.46 30.44
N GLN A 73 -10.52 -33.93 30.60
CA GLN A 73 -11.42 -34.23 29.48
C GLN A 73 -11.89 -32.95 28.76
N LEU A 74 -12.27 -31.92 29.51
CA LEU A 74 -12.69 -30.63 28.95
C LEU A 74 -11.51 -29.89 28.34
N GLN A 75 -10.33 -30.02 28.94
CA GLN A 75 -9.10 -29.49 28.37
C GLN A 75 -8.76 -30.19 27.05
N SER A 76 -8.79 -31.53 26.99
CA SER A 76 -8.56 -32.28 25.76
C SER A 76 -9.59 -31.97 24.67
N TRP A 77 -10.84 -31.73 25.07
CA TRP A 77 -11.91 -31.33 24.16
C TRP A 77 -11.63 -29.96 23.53
N ALA A 78 -11.22 -28.97 24.33
CA ALA A 78 -10.93 -27.63 23.83
C ALA A 78 -9.74 -27.59 22.85
N PHE A 79 -8.79 -28.53 22.97
CA PHE A 79 -7.64 -28.69 22.08
C PHE A 79 -7.86 -29.70 20.94
N SER A 80 -9.07 -30.25 20.82
CA SER A 80 -9.38 -31.25 19.80
C SER A 80 -9.37 -30.67 18.38
N GLU A 81 -9.05 -31.53 17.40
CA GLU A 81 -9.07 -31.17 15.98
C GLU A 81 -10.47 -30.74 15.50
N ASP A 82 -11.52 -31.41 15.99
CA ASP A 82 -12.91 -31.10 15.65
C ASP A 82 -13.30 -29.68 16.04
N VAL A 83 -13.01 -29.27 17.29
CA VAL A 83 -13.29 -27.90 17.75
C VAL A 83 -12.50 -26.87 16.93
N ALA A 84 -11.23 -27.12 16.66
CA ALA A 84 -10.40 -26.23 15.84
C ALA A 84 -10.93 -26.09 14.41
N GLN A 85 -11.34 -27.20 13.79
CA GLN A 85 -11.86 -27.22 12.43
C GLN A 85 -13.24 -26.56 12.32
N GLN A 86 -14.12 -26.73 13.31
CA GLN A 86 -15.43 -26.06 13.36
C GLN A 86 -15.27 -24.55 13.56
N LEU A 87 -14.41 -24.10 14.49
CA LEU A 87 -14.10 -22.68 14.68
C LEU A 87 -13.52 -22.05 13.41
N PHE A 88 -12.60 -22.77 12.75
CA PHE A 88 -11.99 -22.29 11.52
C PHE A 88 -12.98 -22.21 10.36
N THR A 89 -13.82 -23.23 10.18
CA THR A 89 -14.88 -23.25 9.15
C THR A 89 -15.88 -22.11 9.40
N PHE A 90 -16.30 -21.92 10.64
CA PHE A 90 -17.15 -20.80 11.06
C PHE A 90 -16.54 -19.45 10.67
N TYR A 91 -15.26 -19.24 11.01
CA TYR A 91 -14.57 -18.00 10.63
C TYR A 91 -14.55 -17.83 9.10
N MET A 92 -14.21 -18.88 8.35
CA MET A 92 -14.07 -18.81 6.90
C MET A 92 -15.37 -18.44 6.19
N GLU A 93 -16.49 -19.02 6.63
CA GLU A 93 -17.81 -18.77 6.04
C GLU A 93 -18.37 -17.39 6.43
N TRP A 94 -18.22 -16.99 7.69
CA TRP A 94 -18.83 -15.75 8.19
C TRP A 94 -18.00 -14.50 8.02
N ASN A 95 -16.67 -14.61 7.98
CA ASN A 95 -15.82 -13.42 7.83
C ASN A 95 -16.08 -12.72 6.49
N GLU A 96 -16.53 -13.38 5.43
CA GLU A 96 -16.88 -12.67 4.18
C GLU A 96 -18.25 -11.98 4.23
N SER A 97 -19.22 -12.59 4.92
CA SER A 97 -20.61 -12.11 4.98
C SER A 97 -20.83 -11.01 6.02
N ASP A 98 -20.16 -11.07 7.18
CA ASP A 98 -20.31 -10.09 8.27
C ASP A 98 -18.96 -9.78 8.93
N HIS A 99 -18.22 -8.84 8.33
CA HIS A 99 -16.94 -8.36 8.86
C HIS A 99 -17.13 -7.58 10.19
N HIS A 100 -17.14 -8.28 11.32
CA HIS A 100 -17.15 -7.66 12.65
C HIS A 100 -15.86 -7.92 13.46
N ARG A 101 -15.53 -6.99 14.38
CA ARG A 101 -14.30 -7.02 15.20
C ARG A 101 -14.12 -8.34 15.96
N SER A 102 -15.21 -8.97 16.39
CA SER A 102 -15.20 -10.25 17.10
C SER A 102 -14.76 -11.45 16.25
N MET A 103 -14.84 -11.42 14.91
CA MET A 103 -14.31 -12.51 14.07
C MET A 103 -12.79 -12.66 14.20
N LYS A 104 -12.07 -11.57 14.47
CA LYS A 104 -10.64 -11.62 14.76
C LYS A 104 -10.34 -12.42 16.03
N LEU A 105 -11.26 -12.44 17.00
CA LEU A 105 -11.09 -13.23 18.23
C LEU A 105 -11.05 -14.73 17.96
N VAL A 106 -11.73 -15.21 16.91
CA VAL A 106 -11.70 -16.61 16.50
C VAL A 106 -10.31 -17.00 16.02
N LEU A 107 -9.71 -16.18 15.15
CA LEU A 107 -8.31 -16.40 14.73
C LEU A 107 -7.38 -16.33 15.93
N ASP A 108 -7.49 -15.29 16.76
CA ASP A 108 -6.65 -15.14 17.96
C ASP A 108 -6.77 -16.34 18.90
N LEU A 109 -7.98 -16.88 19.08
CA LEU A 109 -8.22 -18.08 19.85
C LEU A 109 -7.54 -19.31 19.22
N LEU A 110 -7.71 -19.55 17.92
CA LEU A 110 -7.03 -20.65 17.22
C LEU A 110 -5.51 -20.58 17.41
N THR A 111 -4.91 -19.39 17.28
CA THR A 111 -3.47 -19.20 17.52
C THR A 111 -3.07 -19.49 18.97
N ARG A 112 -3.93 -19.19 19.95
CA ARG A 112 -3.68 -19.48 21.36
C ARG A 112 -3.82 -20.96 21.66
N LEU A 113 -4.82 -21.63 21.08
CA LEU A 113 -5.05 -23.06 21.26
C LEU A 113 -3.89 -23.87 20.70
N GLN A 114 -3.40 -23.51 19.51
CA GLN A 114 -2.19 -24.11 18.91
C GLN A 114 -0.97 -24.01 19.83
N LYS A 115 -0.66 -22.80 20.31
CA LYS A 115 0.53 -22.56 21.16
C LYS A 115 0.46 -23.20 22.55
N ARG A 116 -0.74 -23.50 23.06
CA ARG A 116 -0.97 -24.01 24.42
C ARG A 116 -1.40 -25.48 24.44
N ASN A 117 -1.45 -26.13 23.28
CA ASN A 117 -1.87 -27.52 23.20
C ASN A 117 -0.86 -28.40 23.96
N PRO A 118 -1.30 -29.21 24.94
CA PRO A 118 -0.42 -30.14 25.64
C PRO A 118 0.13 -31.24 24.72
N ASP A 119 -0.57 -31.58 23.64
CA ASP A 119 -0.11 -32.52 22.61
C ASP A 119 0.46 -31.76 21.39
N VAL A 120 1.79 -31.71 21.33
CA VAL A 120 2.53 -31.05 20.24
C VAL A 120 2.26 -31.71 18.89
N SER A 121 2.14 -33.04 18.83
CA SER A 121 1.93 -33.74 17.56
C SER A 121 0.52 -33.51 17.02
N ALA A 122 -0.50 -33.50 17.89
CA ALA A 122 -1.85 -33.17 17.50
C ALA A 122 -1.96 -31.71 17.02
N ALA A 123 -1.30 -30.77 17.72
CA ALA A 123 -1.27 -29.37 17.32
C ALA A 123 -0.66 -29.18 15.91
N GLU A 124 0.47 -29.83 15.63
CA GLU A 124 1.09 -29.78 14.30
C GLU A 124 0.20 -30.37 13.20
N ASN A 125 -0.54 -31.45 13.49
CA ASN A 125 -1.44 -32.06 12.52
C ASN A 125 -2.62 -31.14 12.20
N ILE A 126 -3.22 -30.51 13.22
CA ILE A 126 -4.26 -29.49 13.05
C ILE A 126 -3.71 -28.33 12.21
N GLU A 127 -2.53 -27.82 12.54
CA GLU A 127 -1.87 -26.74 11.81
C GLU A 127 -1.65 -27.06 10.32
N LYS A 128 -1.13 -28.25 10.02
CA LYS A 128 -0.92 -28.75 8.66
C LYS A 128 -2.25 -28.91 7.92
N SER A 129 -3.28 -29.44 8.57
CA SER A 129 -4.62 -29.61 8.00
C SER A 129 -5.25 -28.26 7.61
N LEU A 130 -5.21 -27.29 8.52
CA LEU A 130 -5.71 -25.92 8.27
C LEU A 130 -4.92 -25.21 7.17
N LEU A 131 -3.59 -25.33 7.16
CA LEU A 131 -2.75 -24.75 6.11
C LEU A 131 -3.06 -25.36 4.74
N ASN A 132 -3.16 -26.69 4.66
CA ASN A 132 -3.54 -27.37 3.41
C ASN A 132 -4.90 -26.88 2.91
N TYR A 133 -5.87 -26.71 3.82
CA TYR A 133 -7.18 -26.18 3.46
C TYR A 133 -7.10 -24.77 2.87
N LEU A 134 -6.31 -23.87 3.47
CA LEU A 134 -6.09 -22.51 2.96
C LEU A 134 -5.46 -22.53 1.57
N ILE A 135 -4.39 -23.31 1.39
CA ILE A 135 -3.70 -23.38 0.10
C ILE A 135 -4.59 -23.99 -0.98
N SER A 136 -5.38 -25.02 -0.67
CA SER A 136 -6.35 -25.57 -1.64
C SER A 136 -7.38 -24.56 -2.13
N ILE A 137 -7.78 -23.59 -1.28
CA ILE A 137 -8.67 -22.49 -1.71
C ILE A 137 -7.91 -21.52 -2.60
N ILE A 138 -6.69 -21.13 -2.21
CA ILE A 138 -5.88 -20.15 -2.96
C ILE A 138 -5.53 -20.67 -4.35
N VAL A 139 -5.27 -21.97 -4.51
CA VAL A 139 -4.98 -22.61 -5.81
C VAL A 139 -6.27 -22.86 -6.63
N GLY A 140 -7.46 -22.54 -6.08
CA GLY A 140 -8.72 -22.73 -6.80
C GLY A 140 -9.22 -24.18 -6.88
N LEU A 141 -8.58 -25.12 -6.18
CA LEU A 141 -9.06 -26.51 -6.08
C LEU A 141 -10.35 -26.64 -5.27
N LYS A 142 -10.70 -25.62 -4.48
CA LYS A 142 -11.99 -25.51 -3.78
C LYS A 142 -12.80 -24.37 -4.38
N SER A 143 -14.00 -24.70 -4.84
CA SER A 143 -14.93 -23.78 -5.52
C SER A 143 -15.69 -22.81 -4.60
N LYS A 144 -15.50 -22.88 -3.28
CA LYS A 144 -16.20 -21.99 -2.34
C LYS A 144 -15.69 -20.55 -2.47
N PRO A 145 -16.58 -19.52 -2.46
CA PRO A 145 -16.21 -18.10 -2.50
C PRO A 145 -15.68 -17.66 -1.12
N VAL A 146 -14.59 -18.26 -0.68
CA VAL A 146 -13.91 -17.94 0.60
C VAL A 146 -12.45 -17.53 0.39
N ALA A 147 -12.08 -17.23 -0.86
CA ALA A 147 -10.70 -16.92 -1.24
C ALA A 147 -10.17 -15.67 -0.52
N LYS A 148 -11.01 -14.64 -0.32
CA LYS A 148 -10.59 -13.44 0.41
C LYS A 148 -10.33 -13.76 1.88
N SER A 149 -11.22 -14.52 2.52
CA SER A 149 -11.01 -15.02 3.88
C SER A 149 -9.75 -15.88 3.96
N ALA A 150 -9.51 -16.77 3.01
CA ALA A 150 -8.35 -17.67 3.01
C ALA A 150 -7.03 -16.88 2.91
N ILE A 151 -6.92 -16.00 1.93
CA ILE A 151 -5.74 -15.14 1.72
C ILE A 151 -5.50 -14.26 2.94
N LYS A 152 -6.55 -13.67 3.52
CA LYS A 152 -6.45 -12.84 4.73
C LYS A 152 -5.99 -13.64 5.94
N THR A 153 -6.50 -14.86 6.12
CA THR A 153 -6.11 -15.74 7.22
C THR A 153 -4.67 -16.21 7.07
N LEU A 154 -4.25 -16.57 5.86
CA LEU A 154 -2.86 -16.93 5.59
C LEU A 154 -1.94 -15.75 5.86
N GLU A 155 -2.28 -14.54 5.39
CA GLU A 155 -1.52 -13.32 5.71
C GLU A 155 -1.42 -13.10 7.22
N TYR A 156 -2.52 -13.27 7.95
CA TYR A 156 -2.53 -13.12 9.40
C TYR A 156 -1.59 -14.11 10.10
N PHE A 157 -1.66 -15.39 9.77
CA PHE A 157 -0.84 -16.44 10.37
C PHE A 157 0.63 -16.31 9.99
N VAL A 158 0.93 -15.95 8.74
CA VAL A 158 2.28 -15.63 8.32
C VAL A 158 2.79 -14.43 9.10
N SER A 159 2.07 -13.30 9.13
CA SER A 159 2.46 -12.09 9.88
C SER A 159 2.70 -12.36 11.37
N LYS A 160 2.01 -13.32 11.98
CA LYS A 160 2.20 -13.79 13.38
C LYS A 160 3.28 -14.85 13.56
N SER A 161 3.97 -15.24 12.49
CA SER A 161 4.99 -16.30 12.45
C SER A 161 4.48 -17.63 12.99
N ILE A 162 3.23 -17.96 12.67
CA ILE A 162 2.62 -19.26 12.98
C ILE A 162 3.02 -20.25 11.90
N TYR A 163 2.90 -19.84 10.63
CA TYR A 163 3.43 -20.59 9.51
C TYR A 163 4.76 -20.00 9.05
N SER A 164 5.74 -20.88 8.87
CA SER A 164 7.00 -20.55 8.21
C SER A 164 6.83 -20.59 6.68
N LEU A 165 7.78 -19.99 5.95
CA LEU A 165 7.79 -20.04 4.49
C LEU A 165 7.92 -21.48 3.96
N ASN A 166 8.67 -22.32 4.68
CA ASN A 166 8.83 -23.72 4.32
C ASN A 166 7.53 -24.51 4.50
N ASP A 167 6.71 -24.19 5.51
CA ASP A 167 5.41 -24.86 5.70
C ASP A 167 4.47 -24.58 4.52
N ILE A 168 4.42 -23.33 4.06
CA ILE A 168 3.63 -22.92 2.89
C ILE A 168 4.11 -23.66 1.64
N ARG A 169 5.42 -23.66 1.40
CA ARG A 169 6.03 -24.34 0.25
C ARG A 169 5.72 -25.83 0.23
N LEU A 170 5.94 -26.53 1.35
CA LEU A 170 5.68 -27.96 1.47
C LEU A 170 4.19 -28.29 1.31
N SER A 171 3.30 -27.46 1.86
CA SER A 171 1.86 -27.62 1.72
C SER A 171 1.41 -27.40 0.27
N TYR A 172 1.95 -26.40 -0.42
CA TYR A 172 1.66 -26.14 -1.83
C TYR A 172 2.12 -27.28 -2.75
N VAL A 173 3.37 -27.75 -2.61
CA VAL A 173 3.90 -28.88 -3.39
C VAL A 173 3.08 -30.15 -3.16
N ARG A 174 2.64 -30.40 -1.92
CA ARG A 174 1.80 -31.56 -1.60
C ARG A 174 0.44 -31.53 -2.30
N ILE A 175 -0.12 -30.33 -2.50
CA ILE A 175 -1.44 -30.13 -3.08
C ILE A 175 -1.42 -30.20 -4.61
N LEU A 176 -0.29 -29.89 -5.24
CA LEU A 176 -0.10 -29.91 -6.69
C LEU A 176 0.94 -30.98 -7.11
N PRO A 177 0.61 -32.29 -6.97
CA PRO A 177 1.55 -33.38 -7.22
C PRO A 177 1.90 -33.62 -8.70
N GLU A 178 1.33 -32.86 -9.65
CA GLU A 178 1.49 -33.10 -11.09
C GLU A 178 2.71 -32.43 -11.73
N LYS A 179 3.52 -31.67 -10.98
CA LYS A 179 4.76 -31.08 -11.49
C LYS A 179 5.96 -31.87 -10.96
N GLU A 180 6.94 -32.12 -11.84
CA GLU A 180 8.29 -32.65 -11.52
C GLU A 180 8.90 -31.92 -10.29
N PRO A 181 10.00 -32.40 -9.66
CA PRO A 181 10.61 -31.67 -8.55
C PRO A 181 11.00 -30.24 -8.98
N LEU A 182 10.08 -29.31 -8.72
CA LEU A 182 10.20 -27.90 -9.04
C LEU A 182 11.31 -27.31 -8.18
N ASP A 183 12.15 -26.49 -8.78
CA ASP A 183 13.08 -25.67 -8.03
C ASP A 183 12.32 -24.76 -7.04
N GLU A 184 12.96 -24.37 -5.94
CA GLU A 184 12.32 -23.53 -4.93
C GLU A 184 11.79 -22.22 -5.54
N ILE A 185 12.51 -21.65 -6.50
CA ILE A 185 12.12 -20.43 -7.22
C ILE A 185 10.85 -20.66 -8.05
N GLU A 186 10.74 -21.79 -8.74
CA GLU A 186 9.58 -22.13 -9.59
C GLU A 186 8.32 -22.40 -8.76
N VAL A 187 8.49 -23.00 -7.58
CA VAL A 187 7.38 -23.19 -6.63
C VAL A 187 6.82 -21.84 -6.20
N TRP A 188 7.70 -20.91 -5.81
CA TRP A 188 7.27 -19.56 -5.43
C TRP A 188 6.69 -18.79 -6.59
N HIS A 189 7.31 -18.83 -7.77
CA HIS A 189 6.77 -18.23 -9.00
C HIS A 189 5.33 -18.67 -9.26
N SER A 190 5.08 -19.99 -9.25
CA SER A 190 3.74 -20.54 -9.45
C SER A 190 2.75 -20.06 -8.37
N PHE A 191 3.16 -20.07 -7.09
CA PHE A 191 2.28 -19.62 -6.00
C PHE A 191 1.97 -18.11 -6.07
N PHE A 192 2.95 -17.28 -6.42
CA PHE A 192 2.73 -15.86 -6.67
C PHE A 192 1.79 -15.65 -7.87
N GLY A 193 1.89 -16.49 -8.90
CA GLY A 193 0.95 -16.52 -10.02
C GLY A 193 -0.50 -16.71 -9.59
N GLU A 194 -0.76 -17.63 -8.65
CA GLU A 194 -2.09 -17.77 -8.06
C GLU A 194 -2.53 -16.50 -7.34
N LEU A 195 -1.65 -15.85 -6.58
CA LEU A 195 -1.99 -14.58 -5.91
C LEU A 195 -2.27 -13.45 -6.90
N PHE A 196 -1.51 -13.37 -7.99
CA PHE A 196 -1.72 -12.37 -9.04
C PHE A 196 -2.98 -12.65 -9.86
N SER A 197 -3.35 -13.92 -10.06
CA SER A 197 -4.64 -14.28 -10.66
C SER A 197 -5.81 -13.76 -9.80
N TRP A 198 -5.71 -13.88 -8.47
CA TRP A 198 -6.69 -13.30 -7.54
C TRP A 198 -6.72 -11.76 -7.55
N MET A 199 -5.64 -11.08 -7.97
CA MET A 199 -5.63 -9.63 -8.12
C MET A 199 -6.48 -9.13 -9.29
N LYS A 200 -6.84 -10.00 -10.26
CA LYS A 200 -7.83 -9.69 -11.32
C LYS A 200 -9.23 -9.43 -10.73
N ASN A 201 -9.53 -9.99 -9.55
CA ASN A 201 -10.79 -9.79 -8.85
C ASN A 201 -10.75 -8.57 -7.91
N HIS A 202 -11.45 -7.48 -8.25
CA HIS A 202 -11.45 -6.22 -7.48
C HIS A 202 -11.70 -6.39 -5.97
N PHE A 203 -12.59 -7.30 -5.56
CA PHE A 203 -12.90 -7.53 -4.14
C PHE A 203 -11.79 -8.24 -3.35
N VAL A 204 -10.97 -9.06 -4.04
CA VAL A 204 -9.90 -9.88 -3.43
C VAL A 204 -8.54 -9.20 -3.56
N CYS A 205 -8.36 -8.39 -4.61
CA CYS A 205 -7.12 -7.73 -4.99
C CYS A 205 -6.36 -7.04 -3.84
N PRO A 206 -6.98 -6.23 -2.97
CA PRO A 206 -6.27 -5.60 -1.85
C PRO A 206 -5.73 -6.59 -0.82
N THR A 207 -6.35 -7.76 -0.69
CA THR A 207 -5.93 -8.82 0.24
C THR A 207 -4.82 -9.66 -0.37
N ALA A 208 -4.97 -10.02 -1.65
CA ALA A 208 -3.98 -10.78 -2.42
C ALA A 208 -2.65 -10.03 -2.51
N GLY A 209 -2.67 -8.74 -2.89
CA GLY A 209 -1.45 -7.93 -2.96
C GLY A 209 -0.75 -7.79 -1.60
N ARG A 210 -1.51 -7.68 -0.51
CA ARG A 210 -0.96 -7.60 0.85
C ARG A 210 -0.25 -8.88 1.27
N LEU A 211 -0.83 -10.04 0.97
CA LEU A 211 -0.19 -11.34 1.19
C LEU A 211 1.06 -11.48 0.33
N ALA A 212 0.99 -11.11 -0.96
CA ALA A 212 2.14 -11.16 -1.87
C ALA A 212 3.31 -10.32 -1.34
N VAL A 213 3.08 -9.07 -0.92
CA VAL A 213 4.11 -8.23 -0.30
C VAL A 213 4.64 -8.82 1.00
N CYS A 214 3.76 -9.39 1.85
CA CYS A 214 4.18 -10.04 3.09
C CYS A 214 5.14 -11.22 2.84
N LEU A 215 4.82 -12.08 1.87
CA LEU A 215 5.63 -13.23 1.48
C LEU A 215 6.95 -12.80 0.84
N TYR A 216 6.90 -11.88 -0.13
CA TYR A 216 8.09 -11.36 -0.81
C TYR A 216 9.12 -10.82 0.20
N ARG A 217 8.66 -9.98 1.13
CA ARG A 217 9.54 -9.41 2.17
C ARG A 217 10.13 -10.48 3.08
N ARG A 218 9.35 -11.50 3.44
CA ARG A 218 9.85 -12.60 4.28
C ARG A 218 10.87 -13.47 3.55
N LEU A 219 10.64 -13.76 2.27
CA LEU A 219 11.59 -14.48 1.41
C LEU A 219 12.90 -13.70 1.28
N ARG A 220 12.83 -12.38 1.13
CA ARG A 220 14.03 -11.51 1.10
C ARG A 220 14.76 -11.44 2.44
N ASN A 221 14.04 -11.46 3.56
CA ASN A 221 14.61 -11.32 4.90
C ASN A 221 15.06 -12.64 5.55
N ALA A 222 14.92 -13.78 4.88
CA ALA A 222 15.44 -15.06 5.33
C ALA A 222 16.98 -15.10 5.26
N LYS A 223 17.65 -14.37 6.16
CA LYS A 223 19.11 -14.13 6.23
C LYS A 223 20.00 -15.38 6.42
N ASN A 224 19.41 -16.56 6.62
CA ASN A 224 20.14 -17.80 6.94
C ASN A 224 20.32 -18.76 5.75
N GLN A 225 19.90 -18.37 4.55
CA GLN A 225 20.26 -19.09 3.33
C GLN A 225 21.24 -18.23 2.52
N PRO A 226 22.38 -18.80 2.06
CA PRO A 226 23.48 -18.03 1.47
C PRO A 226 23.15 -17.33 0.14
N GLN A 227 21.92 -17.44 -0.35
CA GLN A 227 21.35 -16.65 -1.43
C GLN A 227 19.91 -16.33 -1.06
N SER A 228 19.52 -15.07 -0.95
CA SER A 228 18.10 -14.71 -0.95
C SER A 228 17.55 -15.18 -2.31
N THR A 229 16.76 -16.25 -2.33
CA THR A 229 16.34 -16.97 -3.56
C THR A 229 15.58 -16.08 -4.53
N ILE A 230 14.99 -14.98 -4.06
CA ILE A 230 14.21 -14.03 -4.87
C ILE A 230 14.79 -12.63 -4.69
N GLY A 231 15.63 -12.22 -5.64
CA GLY A 231 16.13 -10.84 -5.73
C GLY A 231 15.11 -9.87 -6.34
N PRO A 232 15.37 -8.55 -6.25
CA PRO A 232 14.57 -7.52 -6.93
C PRO A 232 14.35 -7.79 -8.43
N GLY A 233 15.36 -8.33 -9.13
CA GLY A 233 15.29 -8.62 -10.56
C GLY A 233 14.30 -9.74 -10.89
N ILE A 234 14.34 -10.86 -10.15
CA ILE A 234 13.40 -11.97 -10.30
C ILE A 234 11.97 -11.49 -10.00
N TRP A 235 11.80 -10.71 -8.93
CA TRP A 235 10.50 -10.13 -8.59
C TRP A 235 9.94 -9.22 -9.69
N HIS A 236 10.80 -8.39 -10.29
CA HIS A 236 10.42 -7.55 -11.41
C HIS A 236 10.01 -8.38 -12.63
N GLN A 237 10.77 -9.42 -12.96
CA GLN A 237 10.46 -10.32 -14.06
C GLN A 237 9.09 -10.98 -13.87
N TRP A 238 8.80 -11.50 -12.67
CA TRP A 238 7.49 -12.08 -12.38
C TRP A 238 6.37 -11.07 -12.58
N LEU A 239 6.49 -9.88 -12.00
CA LEU A 239 5.49 -8.82 -12.19
C LEU A 239 5.29 -8.47 -13.66
N LEU A 240 6.36 -8.46 -14.47
CA LEU A 240 6.29 -8.20 -15.90
C LEU A 240 5.51 -9.29 -16.63
N GLU A 241 5.83 -10.56 -16.41
CA GLU A 241 5.14 -11.71 -17.01
C GLU A 241 3.63 -11.66 -16.74
N TYR A 242 3.21 -11.33 -15.52
CA TYR A 242 1.76 -11.25 -15.19
C TYR A 242 1.08 -10.01 -15.76
N ILE A 243 1.79 -8.90 -15.93
CA ILE A 243 1.25 -7.71 -16.58
C ILE A 243 1.17 -7.90 -18.10
N GLU A 244 2.08 -8.69 -18.69
CA GLU A 244 2.00 -9.11 -20.08
C GLU A 244 0.74 -9.94 -20.37
N GLU A 245 0.29 -10.77 -19.42
CA GLU A 245 -1.00 -11.46 -19.54
C GLU A 245 -2.21 -10.52 -19.46
N ASP A 246 -2.17 -9.52 -18.57
CA ASP A 246 -3.26 -8.56 -18.36
C ASP A 246 -2.74 -7.17 -17.98
N PRO A 247 -2.61 -6.25 -18.97
CA PRO A 247 -2.12 -4.89 -18.75
C PRO A 247 -2.95 -4.05 -17.76
N SER A 248 -4.22 -4.42 -17.51
CA SER A 248 -5.08 -3.70 -16.58
C SER A 248 -4.62 -3.84 -15.12
N LEU A 249 -3.80 -4.86 -14.83
CA LEU A 249 -3.24 -5.11 -13.51
C LEU A 249 -2.21 -4.06 -13.07
N LEU A 250 -1.68 -3.24 -13.98
CA LEU A 250 -0.65 -2.24 -13.66
C LEU A 250 -1.08 -1.30 -12.51
N GLU A 251 -2.32 -0.81 -12.53
CA GLU A 251 -2.85 0.06 -11.46
C GLU A 251 -3.05 -0.71 -10.14
N SER A 252 -3.40 -2.00 -10.21
CA SER A 252 -3.47 -2.87 -9.03
C SER A 252 -2.08 -3.10 -8.43
N VAL A 253 -1.05 -3.33 -9.26
CA VAL A 253 0.34 -3.48 -8.83
C VAL A 253 0.85 -2.18 -8.17
N LYS A 254 0.58 -1.02 -8.76
CA LYS A 254 0.94 0.29 -8.15
C LYS A 254 0.37 0.45 -6.75
N ASN A 255 -0.92 0.13 -6.56
CA ASN A 255 -1.64 0.42 -5.33
C ASN A 255 -1.51 -0.66 -4.25
N TYR A 256 -1.39 -1.93 -4.63
CA TYR A 256 -1.42 -3.07 -3.70
C TYR A 256 -0.11 -3.84 -3.60
N ILE A 257 0.86 -3.59 -4.49
CA ILE A 257 2.21 -4.16 -4.41
C ILE A 257 3.24 -3.07 -4.10
N PHE A 258 3.46 -2.13 -5.02
CA PHE A 258 4.52 -1.12 -4.89
C PHE A 258 4.29 -0.19 -3.71
N LEU A 259 3.07 0.36 -3.55
CA LEU A 259 2.80 1.29 -2.45
C LEU A 259 3.01 0.64 -1.06
N PRO A 260 2.45 -0.56 -0.77
CA PRO A 260 2.74 -1.24 0.50
C PRO A 260 4.22 -1.59 0.66
N LEU A 261 4.88 -2.09 -0.40
CA LEU A 261 6.30 -2.46 -0.35
C LEU A 261 7.19 -1.26 -0.01
N PHE A 262 6.96 -0.11 -0.66
CA PHE A 262 7.76 1.09 -0.47
C PHE A 262 7.53 1.78 0.87
N ASN A 263 6.33 1.62 1.46
CA ASN A 263 6.04 2.11 2.81
C ASN A 263 6.57 1.17 3.91
N ALA A 264 6.77 -0.10 3.59
CA ALA A 264 7.13 -1.13 4.56
C ALA A 264 8.59 -1.04 5.01
N GLU A 265 9.52 -0.91 4.06
CA GLU A 265 10.96 -0.91 4.33
C GLU A 265 11.74 -0.06 3.34
N ARG A 266 12.31 1.05 3.83
CA ARG A 266 12.97 2.06 2.99
C ARG A 266 14.17 1.51 2.23
N THR A 267 14.98 0.67 2.88
CA THR A 267 16.21 0.10 2.31
C THR A 267 15.92 -0.82 1.13
N GLU A 268 15.00 -1.77 1.31
CA GLU A 268 14.56 -2.68 0.23
C GLU A 268 13.89 -1.90 -0.91
N ALA A 269 13.07 -0.90 -0.59
CA ALA A 269 12.42 -0.07 -1.58
C ALA A 269 13.42 0.72 -2.44
N LEU A 270 14.47 1.29 -1.82
CA LEU A 270 15.53 1.99 -2.53
C LEU A 270 16.37 1.03 -3.38
N GLU A 271 16.63 -0.19 -2.90
CA GLU A 271 17.31 -1.23 -3.68
C GLU A 271 16.54 -1.57 -4.97
N PHE A 272 15.24 -1.84 -4.83
CA PHE A 272 14.36 -2.10 -5.98
C PHE A 272 14.29 -0.92 -6.94
N LEU A 273 14.08 0.30 -6.41
CA LEU A 273 13.96 1.50 -7.25
C LEU A 273 15.28 1.88 -7.94
N ARG A 274 16.45 1.60 -7.35
CA ARG A 274 17.75 1.83 -8.00
C ARG A 274 17.93 0.92 -9.20
N MET A 275 17.59 -0.36 -9.06
CA MET A 275 17.56 -1.29 -10.20
C MET A 275 16.64 -0.75 -11.29
N MET A 276 15.43 -0.30 -10.93
CA MET A 276 14.49 0.31 -11.87
C MET A 276 14.99 1.64 -12.46
N ALA A 277 15.81 2.42 -11.78
CA ALA A 277 16.34 3.68 -12.32
C ALA A 277 17.55 3.47 -13.24
N SER A 278 18.34 2.42 -12.99
CA SER A 278 19.54 2.06 -13.76
C SER A 278 19.25 1.25 -15.03
N SER A 279 18.06 0.66 -15.14
CA SER A 279 17.68 -0.11 -16.31
C SER A 279 17.49 0.79 -17.54
N ASP A 280 18.34 0.60 -18.57
CA ASP A 280 18.26 1.23 -19.90
C ASP A 280 17.01 0.83 -20.71
N ILE A 281 16.09 0.06 -20.12
CA ILE A 281 14.87 -0.48 -20.74
C ILE A 281 14.01 0.63 -21.37
N ILE A 282 14.00 1.84 -20.80
CA ILE A 282 13.25 2.97 -21.34
C ILE A 282 13.93 3.58 -22.59
N ALA A 283 15.25 3.42 -22.73
CA ALA A 283 16.02 3.96 -23.85
C ALA A 283 16.14 2.97 -25.02
N SER A 284 16.14 1.66 -24.75
CA SER A 284 16.38 0.60 -25.73
C SER A 284 15.12 0.12 -26.48
N ASN A 285 13.94 0.13 -25.85
CA ASN A 285 12.71 -0.42 -26.47
C ASN A 285 11.88 0.65 -27.20
N ARG A 286 12.35 1.04 -28.39
CA ARG A 286 11.65 2.00 -29.28
C ARG A 286 10.61 1.35 -30.22
N ASP A 287 10.49 0.03 -30.19
CA ASP A 287 9.56 -0.71 -31.04
C ASP A 287 8.16 -0.83 -30.38
N ILE A 288 7.15 -0.56 -31.20
CA ILE A 288 5.68 -0.47 -30.96
C ILE A 288 5.15 -1.81 -30.36
N ASP A 289 4.18 -1.94 -29.45
CA ASP A 289 2.80 -1.42 -29.38
C ASP A 289 2.30 -1.20 -27.93
N VAL A 290 2.94 -1.80 -26.92
CA VAL A 290 2.80 -1.43 -25.50
C VAL A 290 4.13 -1.73 -24.83
N ASN A 291 4.90 -0.71 -24.45
CA ASN A 291 6.17 -0.93 -23.76
C ASN A 291 5.89 -1.21 -22.27
N LEU A 292 5.30 -2.39 -21.99
CA LEU A 292 4.96 -2.85 -20.64
C LEU A 292 6.16 -2.82 -19.68
N PRO A 293 7.40 -3.19 -20.10
CA PRO A 293 8.58 -3.01 -19.27
C PRO A 293 8.78 -1.55 -18.85
N ALA A 294 8.70 -0.60 -19.79
CA ALA A 294 8.81 0.82 -19.47
C ALA A 294 7.65 1.33 -18.60
N LEU A 295 6.43 0.84 -18.83
CA LEU A 295 5.26 1.19 -18.00
C LEU A 295 5.42 0.69 -16.57
N LEU A 296 5.87 -0.53 -16.36
CA LEU A 296 6.11 -1.10 -15.03
C LEU A 296 7.21 -0.32 -14.29
N GLN A 297 8.29 0.01 -14.99
CA GLN A 297 9.40 0.81 -14.46
C GLN A 297 8.93 2.21 -14.05
N LEU A 298 8.21 2.92 -14.93
CA LEU A 298 7.66 4.24 -14.64
C LEU A 298 6.62 4.19 -13.51
N ALA A 299 5.80 3.14 -13.44
CA ALA A 299 4.84 2.93 -12.37
C ALA A 299 5.53 2.74 -11.00
N ALA A 300 6.65 2.01 -10.98
CA ALA A 300 7.49 1.89 -9.79
C ALA A 300 8.10 3.25 -9.41
N LEU A 301 8.69 3.99 -10.35
CA LEU A 301 9.28 5.30 -10.09
C LEU A 301 8.24 6.33 -9.63
N GLU A 302 7.05 6.35 -10.23
CA GLU A 302 5.93 7.23 -9.84
C GLU A 302 5.48 6.92 -8.42
N THR A 303 5.31 5.63 -8.10
CA THR A 303 4.92 5.20 -6.75
C THR A 303 6.03 5.52 -5.73
N GLY A 304 7.30 5.34 -6.11
CA GLY A 304 8.45 5.74 -5.31
C GLY A 304 8.49 7.25 -5.06
N LYS A 305 8.16 8.07 -6.06
CA LYS A 305 8.05 9.53 -5.94
C LYS A 305 6.91 9.92 -4.99
N ARG A 306 5.75 9.27 -5.11
CA ARG A 306 4.58 9.48 -4.22
C ARG A 306 4.92 9.26 -2.74
N VAL A 307 5.79 8.30 -2.44
CA VAL A 307 6.23 7.98 -1.06
C VAL A 307 7.47 8.81 -0.63
N GLY A 308 8.06 9.59 -1.55
CA GLY A 308 9.24 10.43 -1.27
C GLY A 308 10.57 9.68 -1.26
N LEU A 309 10.67 8.59 -2.03
CA LEU A 309 11.90 7.84 -2.29
C LEU A 309 12.62 8.27 -3.57
N VAL A 310 11.87 8.82 -4.53
CA VAL A 310 12.40 9.34 -5.80
C VAL A 310 12.29 10.87 -5.78
N GLU A 311 13.35 11.54 -6.20
CA GLU A 311 13.45 12.99 -6.25
C GLU A 311 13.69 13.50 -7.68
N GLU A 312 13.25 14.72 -7.93
CA GLU A 312 13.46 15.42 -9.19
C GLU A 312 14.95 15.83 -9.33
N PRO A 313 15.50 15.87 -10.56
CA PRO A 313 16.84 16.41 -10.81
C PRO A 313 16.94 17.80 -10.16
N SER A 314 18.01 17.99 -9.37
CA SER A 314 18.04 18.83 -8.17
C SER A 314 17.72 20.32 -8.38
N LEU A 315 17.16 20.93 -7.33
CA LEU A 315 17.20 22.38 -7.05
C LEU A 315 18.61 22.86 -6.63
N ASN A 316 19.47 21.91 -6.28
CA ASN A 316 20.82 22.11 -5.80
C ASN A 316 21.78 21.93 -6.97
N THR A 317 22.00 22.99 -7.74
CA THR A 317 23.28 23.18 -8.41
C THR A 317 24.27 23.56 -7.32
N ASP A 318 24.99 22.56 -6.80
CA ASP A 318 26.34 22.64 -6.21
C ASP A 318 26.52 21.65 -5.05
N GLY A 319 27.24 20.56 -5.34
CA GLY A 319 28.36 20.13 -4.49
C GLY A 319 28.08 19.49 -3.12
N GLN A 320 26.83 19.24 -2.72
CA GLN A 320 26.58 18.26 -1.65
C GLN A 320 25.90 17.06 -2.25
N GLU A 321 26.70 16.03 -2.50
CA GLU A 321 26.24 14.66 -2.57
C GLU A 321 25.26 14.47 -1.41
N ASN A 322 23.96 14.42 -1.74
CA ASN A 322 22.98 13.87 -0.82
C ASN A 322 23.56 12.48 -0.51
N ASP A 323 24.02 12.27 0.72
CA ASP A 323 24.56 10.98 1.19
C ASP A 323 23.70 9.90 0.54
N GLY A 324 24.26 9.13 -0.41
CA GLY A 324 23.57 8.42 -1.50
C GLY A 324 22.58 7.34 -1.06
N LYS A 325 22.22 7.36 0.22
CA LYS A 325 21.40 6.48 1.02
C LYS A 325 19.95 6.95 1.17
N SER A 326 19.61 8.21 0.86
CA SER A 326 18.26 8.71 1.17
C SER A 326 17.27 8.66 0.00
N SER A 327 17.62 9.05 -1.22
CA SER A 327 16.69 9.13 -2.36
C SER A 327 17.35 8.79 -3.69
N ILE A 328 16.53 8.50 -4.71
CA ILE A 328 16.97 8.26 -6.10
C ILE A 328 16.71 9.51 -6.93
N LEU A 329 17.75 10.03 -7.57
CA LEU A 329 17.66 11.17 -8.47
C LEU A 329 17.27 10.71 -9.87
N MET A 330 16.22 11.29 -10.44
CA MET A 330 15.84 11.02 -11.82
C MET A 330 16.78 11.73 -12.81
N ASN A 331 17.21 11.02 -13.85
CA ASN A 331 18.01 11.60 -14.94
C ASN A 331 17.10 12.40 -15.90
N GLN A 332 17.46 13.66 -16.15
CA GLN A 332 16.71 14.56 -17.04
C GLN A 332 16.66 14.06 -18.49
N ASP A 333 17.74 13.49 -19.00
CA ASP A 333 17.83 13.03 -20.41
C ASP A 333 16.91 11.83 -20.65
N ILE A 334 16.89 10.89 -19.69
CA ILE A 334 15.99 9.74 -19.71
C ILE A 334 14.54 10.24 -19.67
N LEU A 335 14.20 11.12 -18.72
CA LEU A 335 12.85 11.71 -18.62
C LEU A 335 12.41 12.40 -19.91
N ASN A 336 13.30 13.17 -20.55
CA ASN A 336 13.01 13.82 -21.82
C ASN A 336 12.69 12.79 -22.92
N SER A 337 13.47 11.71 -23.00
CA SER A 337 13.22 10.60 -23.94
C SER A 337 11.86 9.94 -23.71
N VAL A 338 11.48 9.69 -22.45
CA VAL A 338 10.19 9.06 -22.12
C VAL A 338 9.00 9.96 -22.46
N LEU A 339 9.13 11.27 -22.23
CA LEU A 339 8.08 12.24 -22.54
C LEU A 339 7.85 12.39 -24.05
N ALA A 340 8.84 12.08 -24.86
CA ALA A 340 8.75 12.04 -26.33
C ALA A 340 8.41 10.64 -26.90
N HIS A 341 8.09 9.67 -26.05
CA HIS A 341 7.90 8.28 -26.46
C HIS A 341 6.68 8.09 -27.40
N PRO A 342 6.72 7.17 -28.38
CA PRO A 342 5.59 6.94 -29.30
C PRO A 342 4.31 6.46 -28.61
N SER A 343 4.39 5.55 -27.63
CA SER A 343 3.21 5.11 -26.85
C SER A 343 2.64 6.21 -25.96
N HIS A 344 1.33 6.36 -26.00
CA HIS A 344 0.58 7.38 -25.25
C HIS A 344 0.53 7.06 -23.75
N GLU A 345 0.46 5.79 -23.40
CA GLU A 345 0.47 5.28 -22.03
C GLU A 345 1.79 5.65 -21.34
N VAL A 346 2.91 5.43 -22.05
CA VAL A 346 4.25 5.75 -21.55
C VAL A 346 4.40 7.25 -21.33
N ARG A 347 3.98 8.08 -22.29
CA ARG A 347 3.99 9.55 -22.16
C ARG A 347 3.11 10.03 -21.01
N SER A 348 1.91 9.46 -20.87
CA SER A 348 0.95 9.83 -19.82
C SER A 348 1.52 9.51 -18.44
N LEU A 349 2.15 8.34 -18.28
CA LEU A 349 2.76 7.92 -17.03
C LEU A 349 4.03 8.74 -16.71
N ALA A 350 4.85 9.06 -17.72
CA ALA A 350 6.00 9.96 -17.56
C ALA A 350 5.58 11.37 -17.14
N PHE A 351 4.50 11.89 -17.73
CA PHE A 351 3.92 13.18 -17.34
C PHE A 351 3.38 13.13 -15.90
N SER A 352 2.71 12.03 -15.53
CA SER A 352 2.26 11.78 -14.16
C SER A 352 3.44 11.72 -13.19
N LEU A 353 4.55 11.09 -13.57
CA LEU A 353 5.78 11.03 -12.78
C LEU A 353 6.38 12.42 -12.54
N LEU A 354 6.39 13.33 -13.53
CA LEU A 354 6.84 14.72 -13.32
C LEU A 354 5.96 15.46 -12.31
N ILE A 355 4.65 15.25 -12.35
CA ILE A 355 3.68 16.00 -11.55
C ILE A 355 3.55 15.46 -10.13
N THR A 356 3.59 14.12 -9.99
CA THR A 356 3.47 13.41 -8.71
C THR A 356 4.48 13.92 -7.71
N SER A 357 4.06 14.07 -6.45
CA SER A 357 4.89 14.52 -5.35
C SER A 357 4.27 14.03 -4.04
N PRO A 358 5.09 13.79 -2.99
CA PRO A 358 4.56 13.46 -1.66
C PRO A 358 3.79 14.63 -1.02
N SER A 359 4.00 15.86 -1.50
CA SER A 359 3.26 17.05 -1.08
C SER A 359 2.80 17.86 -2.29
N THR A 360 1.54 18.29 -2.26
CA THR A 360 0.93 19.17 -3.26
C THR A 360 1.51 20.58 -3.25
N THR A 361 2.32 20.96 -2.26
CA THR A 361 2.95 22.28 -2.18
C THR A 361 4.47 22.22 -2.35
N ARG A 362 5.03 21.05 -2.69
CA ARG A 362 6.48 20.91 -2.91
C ARG A 362 6.87 21.62 -4.23
N PRO A 363 7.86 22.53 -4.22
CA PRO A 363 8.37 23.14 -5.44
C PRO A 363 8.83 22.11 -6.47
N TYR A 364 8.71 22.45 -7.75
CA TYR A 364 9.32 21.73 -8.86
C TYR A 364 10.77 22.16 -9.03
N SER A 365 11.62 21.27 -9.54
CA SER A 365 12.91 21.70 -10.06
C SER A 365 12.77 22.48 -11.37
N LEU A 366 13.75 23.33 -11.67
CA LEU A 366 13.79 24.09 -12.93
C LEU A 366 13.78 23.15 -14.14
N ALA A 367 14.54 22.04 -14.06
CA ALA A 367 14.57 21.01 -15.09
C ALA A 367 13.18 20.41 -15.35
N ALA A 368 12.42 20.09 -14.30
CA ALA A 368 11.06 19.55 -14.44
C ALA A 368 10.12 20.56 -15.13
N LEU A 369 10.18 21.84 -14.75
CA LEU A 369 9.37 22.88 -15.39
C LEU A 369 9.76 23.11 -16.86
N ASN A 370 11.04 23.02 -17.19
CA ASN A 370 11.51 23.12 -18.58
C ASN A 370 10.99 21.95 -19.43
N LEU A 371 11.02 20.72 -18.90
CA LEU A 371 10.43 19.55 -19.58
C LEU A 371 8.92 19.71 -19.78
N LEU A 372 8.19 20.22 -18.77
CA LEU A 372 6.76 20.51 -18.89
C LEU A 372 6.52 21.56 -20.00
N ARG A 373 7.31 22.63 -20.01
CA ARG A 373 7.25 23.69 -21.03
C ARG A 373 7.48 23.14 -22.45
N GLN A 374 8.40 22.21 -22.59
CA GLN A 374 8.76 21.59 -23.88
C GLN A 374 7.65 20.69 -24.45
N HIS A 375 6.98 19.90 -23.61
CA HIS A 375 6.07 18.83 -24.08
C HIS A 375 4.57 19.18 -24.00
N LEU A 376 4.16 20.17 -23.20
CA LEU A 376 2.74 20.50 -23.02
C LEU A 376 2.03 20.86 -24.34
N GLY A 377 2.70 21.58 -25.24
CA GLY A 377 2.12 21.99 -26.52
C GLY A 377 1.76 20.80 -27.42
N THR A 378 2.63 19.79 -27.49
CA THR A 378 2.37 18.58 -28.29
C THR A 378 1.26 17.74 -27.67
N TYR A 379 1.17 17.69 -26.34
CA TYR A 379 0.14 16.90 -25.66
C TYR A 379 -1.26 17.50 -25.77
N PHE A 380 -1.38 18.83 -25.75
CA PHE A 380 -2.66 19.51 -26.00
C PHE A 380 -3.12 19.35 -27.46
N ALA A 381 -2.17 19.17 -28.37
CA ALA A 381 -2.41 18.93 -29.80
C ALA A 381 -2.62 17.46 -30.17
N ASP A 382 -2.45 16.54 -29.23
CA ASP A 382 -2.45 15.10 -29.49
C ASP A 382 -3.77 14.64 -30.11
N PRO A 383 -3.80 13.75 -31.11
CA PRO A 383 -5.04 13.26 -31.70
C PRO A 383 -5.87 12.36 -30.76
N ASP A 384 -5.25 11.65 -29.83
CA ASP A 384 -5.97 10.70 -28.97
C ASP A 384 -6.73 11.40 -27.83
N ALA A 385 -8.04 11.16 -27.77
CA ALA A 385 -8.90 11.85 -26.81
C ALA A 385 -8.69 11.38 -25.37
N LYS A 386 -8.38 10.09 -25.17
CA LYS A 386 -8.16 9.51 -23.84
C LYS A 386 -6.90 10.08 -23.22
N PHE A 387 -5.79 10.08 -23.96
CA PHE A 387 -4.53 10.70 -23.60
C PHE A 387 -4.70 12.17 -23.22
N ARG A 388 -5.41 12.95 -24.04
CA ARG A 388 -5.69 14.36 -23.72
C ARG A 388 -6.45 14.53 -22.41
N VAL A 389 -7.46 13.70 -22.13
CA VAL A 389 -8.23 13.75 -20.87
C VAL A 389 -7.31 13.48 -19.66
N ASP A 390 -6.46 12.48 -19.75
CA ASP A 390 -5.51 12.13 -18.69
C ASP A 390 -4.49 13.26 -18.47
N VAL A 391 -3.89 13.77 -19.55
CA VAL A 391 -2.96 14.92 -19.49
C VAL A 391 -3.64 16.14 -18.87
N MET A 392 -4.89 16.45 -19.22
CA MET A 392 -5.61 17.61 -18.66
C MET A 392 -5.89 17.45 -17.18
N ALA A 393 -6.24 16.24 -16.73
CA ALA A 393 -6.40 15.96 -15.30
C ALA A 393 -5.08 16.18 -14.54
N ARG A 394 -3.96 15.71 -15.09
CA ARG A 394 -2.63 15.92 -14.53
C ARG A 394 -2.17 17.38 -14.60
N ALA A 395 -2.43 18.10 -15.69
CA ALA A 395 -2.09 19.51 -15.85
C ALA A 395 -2.84 20.40 -14.84
N ARG A 396 -4.08 20.04 -14.48
CA ARG A 396 -4.80 20.68 -13.37
C ARG A 396 -4.10 20.46 -12.04
N ASP A 397 -3.61 19.25 -11.76
CA ASP A 397 -2.89 18.95 -10.53
C ASP A 397 -1.51 19.65 -10.50
N MET A 398 -0.85 19.75 -11.66
CA MET A 398 0.36 20.56 -11.87
C MET A 398 0.12 22.03 -11.52
N PHE A 399 -0.96 22.64 -12.04
CA PHE A 399 -1.32 24.01 -11.72
C PHE A 399 -1.49 24.22 -10.21
N LYS A 400 -2.23 23.33 -9.53
CA LYS A 400 -2.38 23.36 -8.07
C LYS A 400 -1.03 23.31 -7.36
N ARG A 401 -0.12 22.44 -7.82
CA ARG A 401 1.21 22.30 -7.22
C ARG A 401 2.10 23.52 -7.44
N VAL A 402 2.10 24.11 -8.63
CA VAL A 402 2.82 25.36 -8.90
C VAL A 402 2.30 26.49 -8.01
N ARG A 403 0.98 26.65 -7.88
CA ARG A 403 0.38 27.66 -7.00
C ARG A 403 0.69 27.42 -5.53
N GLY A 404 0.58 26.17 -5.07
CA GLY A 404 0.94 25.76 -3.72
C GLY A 404 2.42 26.01 -3.41
N ALA A 405 3.31 25.71 -4.35
CA ALA A 405 4.75 25.97 -4.23
C ALA A 405 5.05 27.47 -4.10
N ILE A 406 4.45 28.32 -4.94
CA ILE A 406 4.59 29.78 -4.85
C ILE A 406 4.15 30.30 -3.48
N CYS A 407 2.99 29.85 -2.99
CA CYS A 407 2.50 30.24 -1.66
C CYS A 407 3.48 29.84 -0.55
N VAL A 408 3.98 28.60 -0.57
CA VAL A 408 4.96 28.11 0.42
C VAL A 408 6.27 28.87 0.34
N LEU A 409 6.79 29.17 -0.85
CA LEU A 409 8.02 29.92 -1.07
C LEU A 409 7.90 31.37 -0.57
N LYS A 410 6.81 32.07 -0.91
CA LYS A 410 6.52 33.42 -0.39
C LYS A 410 6.47 33.43 1.15
N ARG A 411 5.95 32.37 1.77
CA ARG A 411 5.89 32.24 3.23
C ARG A 411 7.22 31.83 3.87
N SER A 412 8.06 31.05 3.17
CA SER A 412 9.32 30.55 3.72
C SER A 412 10.46 31.56 3.66
N ILE A 413 10.53 32.38 2.61
CA ILE A 413 11.60 33.40 2.42
C ILE A 413 11.71 34.34 3.63
N PRO A 414 10.63 34.98 4.13
CA PRO A 414 10.72 35.85 5.31
C PRO A 414 11.16 35.10 6.57
N ARG A 415 10.79 33.82 6.71
CA ARG A 415 11.17 32.99 7.86
C ARG A 415 12.66 32.66 7.85
N VAL A 416 13.21 32.33 6.68
CA VAL A 416 14.65 32.10 6.50
C VAL A 416 15.42 33.38 6.77
N ARG A 417 14.96 34.52 6.24
CA ARG A 417 15.53 35.85 6.52
C ARG A 417 15.55 36.16 8.02
N ALA A 418 14.45 35.93 8.72
CA ALA A 418 14.36 36.12 10.17
C ALA A 418 15.29 35.17 10.95
N LYS A 419 15.41 33.90 10.54
CA LYS A 419 16.32 32.91 11.15
C LYS A 419 17.79 33.33 10.96
N ALA A 420 18.16 33.81 9.77
CA ALA A 420 19.49 34.30 9.46
C ALA A 420 19.84 35.56 10.29
N LEU A 421 18.90 36.49 10.45
CA LEU A 421 19.07 37.66 11.31
C LEU A 421 19.26 37.29 12.79
N LYS A 422 18.47 36.33 13.30
CA LYS A 422 18.64 35.81 14.67
C LYS A 422 19.99 35.13 14.89
N ARG A 423 20.49 34.34 13.92
CA ARG A 423 21.83 33.73 13.98
C ARG A 423 22.92 34.80 14.03
N LYS A 424 22.87 35.80 13.14
CA LYS A 424 23.81 36.93 13.15
C LYS A 424 23.78 37.72 14.46
N ALA A 425 22.61 37.87 15.09
CA ALA A 425 22.48 38.51 16.39
C ALA A 425 23.04 37.66 17.54
N ALA A 426 22.83 36.34 17.51
CA ALA A 426 23.38 35.41 18.49
C ALA A 426 24.92 35.29 18.39
N GLU A 427 25.47 35.28 17.17
CA GLU A 427 26.91 35.28 16.90
C GLU A 427 27.59 36.55 17.45
N ARG A 428 26.93 37.71 17.33
CA ARG A 428 27.39 38.97 17.94
C ARG A 428 27.33 38.94 19.47
N ALA A 429 26.29 38.34 20.06
CA ALA A 429 26.17 38.19 21.51
C ALA A 429 27.21 37.20 22.10
N THR A 430 27.60 36.16 21.36
CA THR A 430 28.68 35.25 21.78
C THR A 430 30.08 35.86 21.68
N ALA A 431 30.27 36.85 20.80
CA ALA A 431 31.52 37.64 20.76
C ALA A 431 31.62 38.61 21.96
N GLU A 432 30.50 38.95 22.59
CA GLU A 432 30.37 39.81 23.77
C GLU A 432 29.86 39.00 24.98
N GLY A 433 30.50 37.87 25.28
CA GLY A 433 30.57 37.32 26.64
C GLY A 433 29.28 36.99 27.41
N VAL A 434 28.13 36.73 26.75
CA VAL A 434 26.94 36.16 27.43
C VAL A 434 26.23 35.14 26.54
N SER A 435 26.01 33.95 27.09
CA SER A 435 25.39 32.80 26.42
C SER A 435 23.86 32.91 26.38
N PRO A 436 23.16 32.71 25.24
CA PRO A 436 21.72 32.63 25.23
C PRO A 436 21.23 31.17 25.39
N LEU A 437 20.42 30.94 26.42
CA LEU A 437 19.64 29.73 26.64
C LEU A 437 18.59 29.52 25.53
N ALA A 438 18.63 28.29 25.01
CA ALA A 438 17.56 27.34 24.68
C ALA A 438 16.16 27.77 24.19
N ASP A 439 15.71 26.98 23.21
CA ASP A 439 14.33 26.57 22.92
C ASP A 439 13.41 27.49 22.12
N ALA A 440 13.52 27.34 20.80
CA ALA A 440 12.34 27.25 19.95
C ALA A 440 12.54 26.09 18.96
N GLN A 441 12.01 24.90 19.27
CA GLN A 441 11.95 23.82 18.30
C GLN A 441 11.16 24.29 17.06
N PRO A 442 11.74 24.33 15.86
CA PRO A 442 10.97 24.61 14.66
C PRO A 442 10.17 23.36 14.29
N ILE A 443 8.89 23.57 14.00
CA ILE A 443 7.99 22.57 13.44
C ILE A 443 8.64 22.00 12.17
N LEU A 444 9.00 20.71 12.22
CA LEU A 444 9.60 19.95 11.14
C LEU A 444 8.61 19.82 9.97
N TYR A 445 8.75 20.66 8.95
CA TYR A 445 8.13 20.39 7.65
C TYR A 445 9.11 19.55 6.83
N ARG A 446 8.75 18.27 6.60
CA ARG A 446 9.56 17.28 5.88
C ARG A 446 9.72 17.65 4.40
N SER A 447 10.69 18.52 4.14
CA SER A 447 11.55 18.63 2.95
C SER A 447 12.23 20.01 3.00
N ASN A 448 13.10 20.21 3.99
CA ASN A 448 14.18 21.21 4.21
C ASN A 448 14.21 22.54 3.39
N LEU A 449 13.08 23.11 2.96
CA LEU A 449 13.06 24.42 2.28
C LEU A 449 13.59 25.53 3.20
N ILE A 450 13.46 25.37 4.51
CA ILE A 450 13.92 26.33 5.53
C ILE A 450 15.45 26.27 5.70
N ASP A 451 16.10 25.21 5.22
CA ASP A 451 17.56 25.06 5.31
C ASP A 451 18.27 25.52 4.03
N LEU A 452 17.53 25.79 2.95
CA LEU A 452 18.09 26.37 1.73
C LEU A 452 18.44 27.86 1.94
N PRO A 453 19.53 28.35 1.30
CA PRO A 453 19.85 29.77 1.26
C PRO A 453 18.69 30.62 0.73
N GLU A 454 18.52 31.81 1.27
CA GLU A 454 17.47 32.75 0.85
C GLU A 454 17.52 33.01 -0.67
N GLY A 455 18.72 33.20 -1.24
CA GLY A 455 18.88 33.44 -2.67
C GLY A 455 18.35 32.29 -3.54
N GLN A 456 18.54 31.04 -3.11
CA GLN A 456 17.99 29.87 -3.82
C GLN A 456 16.47 29.81 -3.72
N LEU A 457 15.88 30.19 -2.57
CA LEU A 457 14.43 30.26 -2.41
C LEU A 457 13.79 31.37 -3.25
N VAL A 458 14.45 32.52 -3.34
CA VAL A 458 14.02 33.65 -4.20
C VAL A 458 14.09 33.24 -5.66
N HIS A 459 15.21 32.68 -6.11
CA HIS A 459 15.34 32.16 -7.47
C HIS A 459 14.29 31.07 -7.76
N CYS A 460 14.03 30.19 -6.78
CA CYS A 460 12.97 29.19 -6.85
C CYS A 460 11.60 29.82 -7.07
N LEU A 461 11.26 30.86 -6.32
CA LEU A 461 10.02 31.59 -6.48
C LEU A 461 9.91 32.26 -7.86
N GLU A 462 10.99 32.88 -8.34
CA GLU A 462 11.03 33.58 -9.62
C GLU A 462 10.68 32.65 -10.79
N TYR A 463 11.37 31.52 -10.93
CA TYR A 463 11.10 30.64 -12.07
C TYR A 463 9.74 29.94 -11.96
N HIS A 464 9.20 29.72 -10.74
CA HIS A 464 7.83 29.20 -10.59
C HIS A 464 6.80 30.23 -11.05
N ALA A 465 6.99 31.51 -10.70
CA ALA A 465 6.13 32.60 -11.14
C ALA A 465 6.23 32.79 -12.67
N GLU A 466 7.44 32.72 -13.24
CA GLU A 466 7.64 32.78 -14.69
C GLU A 466 6.96 31.61 -15.40
N PHE A 467 7.10 30.38 -14.89
CA PHE A 467 6.43 29.22 -15.44
C PHE A 467 4.90 29.36 -15.39
N LEU A 468 4.35 29.87 -14.29
CA LEU A 468 2.91 30.09 -14.17
C LEU A 468 2.40 31.13 -15.19
N ARG A 469 3.09 32.27 -15.33
CA ARG A 469 2.77 33.28 -16.36
C ARG A 469 2.85 32.69 -17.76
N TRP A 470 3.92 31.95 -18.04
CA TRP A 470 4.07 31.23 -19.30
C TRP A 470 2.93 30.25 -19.55
N TYR A 471 2.53 29.46 -18.54
CA TYR A 471 1.47 28.45 -18.70
C TYR A 471 0.12 29.09 -19.03
N ILE A 472 -0.23 30.19 -18.36
CA ILE A 472 -1.44 30.96 -18.69
C ILE A 472 -1.35 31.54 -20.11
N GLY A 473 -0.22 32.16 -20.47
CA GLY A 473 0.00 32.69 -21.82
C GLY A 473 -0.06 31.62 -22.91
N PHE A 474 0.52 30.44 -22.64
CA PHE A 474 0.44 29.26 -23.49
C PHE A 474 -1.02 28.86 -23.73
N LEU A 475 -1.83 28.69 -22.66
CA LEU A 475 -3.24 28.34 -22.80
C LEU A 475 -4.00 29.36 -23.65
N CYS A 476 -3.75 30.66 -23.45
CA CYS A 476 -4.35 31.71 -24.27
C CYS A 476 -3.91 31.65 -25.74
N SER A 477 -2.64 31.36 -26.02
CA SER A 477 -2.13 31.24 -27.40
C SER A 477 -2.77 30.10 -28.18
N GLU A 478 -3.15 29.01 -27.50
CA GLU A 478 -3.84 27.86 -28.07
C GLU A 478 -5.35 28.12 -28.33
N LEU A 479 -5.88 29.31 -28.00
CA LEU A 479 -7.24 29.76 -28.34
C LEU A 479 -7.30 30.60 -29.62
N THR A 480 -6.17 30.80 -30.29
CA THR A 480 -6.14 31.53 -31.56
C THR A 480 -7.03 30.86 -32.62
N PRO A 481 -7.66 31.61 -33.54
CA PRO A 481 -8.56 31.05 -34.54
C PRO A 481 -7.93 30.00 -35.47
N THR A 482 -6.59 30.03 -35.60
CA THR A 482 -5.80 29.10 -36.41
C THR A 482 -5.37 27.84 -35.65
N ALA A 483 -5.60 27.76 -34.35
CA ALA A 483 -5.28 26.58 -33.56
C ALA A 483 -6.19 25.41 -33.92
N SER A 484 -5.67 24.18 -33.80
CA SER A 484 -6.49 22.98 -34.02
C SER A 484 -7.60 22.87 -32.98
N TYR A 485 -8.67 22.15 -33.33
CA TYR A 485 -9.79 21.91 -32.41
C TYR A 485 -9.34 21.30 -31.08
N GLN A 486 -8.39 20.36 -31.12
CA GLN A 486 -7.85 19.68 -29.93
C GLN A 486 -7.19 20.67 -28.97
N ARG A 487 -6.32 21.53 -29.51
CA ARG A 487 -5.64 22.60 -28.76
C ARG A 487 -6.63 23.57 -28.14
N HIS A 488 -7.58 24.03 -28.95
CA HIS A 488 -8.61 24.98 -28.53
C HIS A 488 -9.46 24.44 -27.37
N VAL A 489 -10.01 23.22 -27.53
CA VAL A 489 -10.86 22.61 -26.50
C VAL A 489 -10.07 22.24 -25.25
N GLY A 490 -8.84 21.74 -25.41
CA GLY A 490 -7.94 21.44 -24.30
C GLY A 490 -7.69 22.68 -23.44
N SER A 491 -7.33 23.79 -24.09
CA SER A 491 -7.04 25.06 -23.42
C SER A 491 -8.27 25.71 -22.78
N LEU A 492 -9.42 25.71 -23.46
CA LEU A 492 -10.68 26.21 -22.86
C LEU A 492 -11.04 25.46 -21.57
N LYS A 493 -10.94 24.13 -21.59
CA LYS A 493 -11.23 23.30 -20.41
C LYS A 493 -10.21 23.51 -19.29
N ALA A 494 -8.93 23.68 -19.62
CA ALA A 494 -7.89 24.00 -18.65
C ALA A 494 -8.14 25.37 -18.01
N ILE A 495 -8.38 26.41 -18.80
CA ILE A 495 -8.73 27.77 -18.33
C ILE A 495 -9.99 27.73 -17.46
N SER A 496 -11.05 27.05 -17.91
CA SER A 496 -12.28 26.90 -17.12
C SER A 496 -12.01 26.23 -15.77
N SER A 497 -11.17 25.20 -15.74
CA SER A 497 -10.77 24.53 -14.49
C SER A 497 -9.96 25.46 -13.58
N ILE A 498 -9.04 26.24 -14.13
CA ILE A 498 -8.24 27.23 -13.39
C ILE A 498 -9.14 28.30 -12.78
N LEU A 499 -10.06 28.87 -13.56
CA LEU A 499 -11.01 29.90 -13.08
C LEU A 499 -11.88 29.36 -11.93
N ARG A 500 -12.34 28.11 -12.02
CA ARG A 500 -13.08 27.45 -10.93
C ARG A 500 -12.22 27.24 -9.68
N LEU A 501 -10.96 26.85 -9.85
CA LEU A 501 -10.04 26.66 -8.73
C LEU A 501 -9.68 28.00 -8.05
N GLU A 502 -9.45 29.05 -8.82
CA GLU A 502 -9.10 30.37 -8.28
C GLU A 502 -10.30 31.11 -7.68
N SER A 503 -11.53 30.78 -8.08
CA SER A 503 -12.77 31.28 -7.46
C SER A 503 -13.22 30.49 -6.23
N ASP A 504 -12.59 29.35 -5.93
CA ASP A 504 -12.92 28.57 -4.73
C ASP A 504 -12.48 29.30 -3.45
N PRO A 505 -13.40 29.66 -2.55
CA PRO A 505 -13.06 30.33 -1.30
C PRO A 505 -12.24 29.45 -0.34
N LYS A 506 -12.23 28.12 -0.56
CA LYS A 506 -11.48 27.16 0.25
C LYS A 506 -10.08 26.86 -0.31
N LYS A 507 -9.58 27.63 -1.29
CA LYS A 507 -8.26 27.38 -1.88
C LYS A 507 -7.14 27.57 -0.84
N ASP A 508 -6.26 26.58 -0.74
CA ASP A 508 -5.19 26.53 0.27
C ASP A 508 -3.97 27.44 -0.05
N TRP A 509 -3.98 28.14 -1.19
CA TRP A 509 -2.83 28.91 -1.70
C TRP A 509 -3.09 30.40 -1.93
N GLY A 510 -4.26 30.93 -1.57
CA GLY A 510 -4.55 32.36 -1.72
C GLY A 510 -3.71 33.23 -0.80
N THR A 511 -3.05 34.25 -1.34
CA THR A 511 -2.37 35.30 -0.55
C THR A 511 -2.76 36.70 -1.03
N ASP A 512 -2.71 37.71 -0.15
CA ASP A 512 -3.00 39.11 -0.50
C ASP A 512 -2.08 39.65 -1.62
N SER A 513 -0.90 39.03 -1.80
CA SER A 513 0.09 39.34 -2.83
C SER A 513 -0.12 38.62 -4.17
N ASP A 514 -1.24 37.92 -4.36
CA ASP A 514 -1.50 37.16 -5.59
C ASP A 514 -1.86 38.04 -6.79
N GLN A 515 -2.23 39.30 -6.56
CA GLN A 515 -2.52 40.26 -7.65
C GLN A 515 -1.31 40.45 -8.59
N GLU A 516 -0.08 40.38 -8.07
CA GLU A 516 1.16 40.52 -8.85
C GLU A 516 1.55 39.26 -9.66
N ILE A 517 0.89 38.13 -9.39
CA ILE A 517 1.22 36.84 -10.04
C ILE A 517 0.55 36.73 -11.42
N PHE A 518 -0.62 37.37 -11.57
CA PHE A 518 -1.45 37.32 -12.79
C PHE A 518 -1.40 38.61 -13.63
N ILE A 519 -0.63 39.60 -13.18
CA ILE A 519 -0.15 40.73 -14.00
C ILE A 519 1.16 40.30 -14.66
#